data_AF-A0A7J7MB59-F1
#
_entry.id   AF-A0A7J7MB59-F1
#
_cell.length_a   1.000
_cell.length_b   1.000
_cell.length_c   1.000
_cell.angle_alpha   90.00
_cell.angle_beta   90.00
_cell.angle_gamma   90.00
#
_symmetry.space_group_name_H-M   'P 1'
#
loop_
_entity.id
_entity.type
_entity.pdbx_description
1 polymer ?
#
loop_
_entity_poly.entity_id
_entity_poly.type
_entity_poly.pdbx_seq_one_letter_code
_entity_poly.pdbx_strand_id
1 'polypeptide(L)'
;MMSETVAAVPGIVGRMLLHCKSLRRFEHNGGWIKALLEEAENERMHLMTFMEVAKPLWYERALVITLQGIFFNAYFLEYLASPKLEHHVVGYLEEEAIHSYTEFLKELDKGKIENVPAPAIAIDYWRLSADSTLRDVVMVVRAGEEHHRDVNQFVSDIHFQGHELRVTWSSWVSLSSKFLLLHPNPSEAEAEEYYFP
;
A
#
# COMPACT_ATOMS: atom_id res chain seq x y z
N MET A 1 6.92 5.35 10.05
CA MET A 1 5.90 6.10 10.82
C MET A 1 5.51 7.41 10.14
N MET A 2 6.41 8.37 9.92
CA MET A 2 6.02 9.61 9.18
C MET A 2 5.69 9.32 7.71
N SER A 3 6.44 8.43 7.05
CA SER A 3 6.18 7.93 5.68
C SER A 3 4.75 7.42 5.51
N GLU A 4 4.29 6.55 6.43
CA GLU A 4 2.94 5.95 6.39
C GLU A 4 1.81 6.99 6.34
N THR A 5 2.02 8.18 6.93
CA THR A 5 1.00 9.25 6.93
C THR A 5 0.77 9.84 5.54
N VAL A 6 1.74 9.68 4.64
CA VAL A 6 1.70 10.12 3.25
C VAL A 6 1.40 8.94 2.32
N ALA A 7 1.88 7.73 2.64
CA ALA A 7 1.65 6.51 1.86
C ALA A 7 0.16 6.13 1.72
N ALA A 8 -0.68 6.46 2.71
CA ALA A 8 -2.12 6.23 2.61
C ALA A 8 -2.87 7.18 1.64
N VAL A 9 -2.24 8.27 1.20
CA VAL A 9 -2.89 9.31 0.38
C VAL A 9 -3.16 8.87 -1.07
N PRO A 10 -2.19 8.29 -1.79
CA PRO A 10 -2.35 7.78 -3.15
C PRO A 10 -3.61 6.93 -3.38
N GLY A 11 -3.78 5.86 -2.60
CA GLY A 11 -4.93 4.96 -2.71
C GLY A 11 -6.27 5.69 -2.52
N ILE A 12 -6.37 6.62 -1.57
CA ILE A 12 -7.59 7.43 -1.38
C ILE A 12 -7.87 8.32 -2.58
N VAL A 13 -6.85 9.00 -3.11
CA VAL A 13 -7.02 9.92 -4.25
C VAL A 13 -7.42 9.14 -5.51
N GLY A 14 -6.69 8.08 -5.86
CA GLY A 14 -6.98 7.23 -7.01
C GLY A 14 -8.38 6.61 -6.90
N ARG A 15 -8.73 6.05 -5.73
CA ARG A 15 -10.08 5.55 -5.43
C ARG A 15 -11.14 6.62 -5.66
N MET A 16 -10.97 7.80 -5.08
CA MET A 16 -11.96 8.89 -5.13
C MET A 16 -12.22 9.29 -6.59
N LEU A 17 -11.15 9.45 -7.37
CA LEU A 17 -11.25 9.81 -8.79
C LEU A 17 -11.92 8.71 -9.62
N LEU A 18 -11.52 7.45 -9.44
CA LEU A 18 -12.15 6.31 -10.10
C LEU A 18 -13.62 6.14 -9.71
N HIS A 19 -13.96 6.30 -8.43
CA HIS A 19 -15.32 6.24 -7.93
C HIS A 19 -16.21 7.30 -8.58
N CYS A 20 -15.75 8.55 -8.58
CA CYS A 20 -16.44 9.64 -9.23
C CYS A 20 -16.57 9.44 -10.75
N LYS A 21 -15.55 8.88 -11.42
CA LYS A 21 -15.59 8.54 -12.85
C LYS A 21 -16.66 7.47 -13.14
N SER A 22 -16.69 6.39 -12.34
CA SER A 22 -17.69 5.32 -12.44
C SER A 22 -19.11 5.85 -12.30
N LEU A 23 -19.37 6.70 -11.30
CA LEU A 23 -20.70 7.29 -11.09
C LEU A 23 -21.14 8.17 -12.28
N ARG A 24 -20.24 9.02 -12.81
CA ARG A 24 -20.59 9.92 -13.92
C ARG A 24 -20.76 9.21 -15.26
N ARG A 25 -20.10 8.05 -15.44
CA ARG A 25 -20.19 7.24 -16.67
C ARG A 25 -21.18 6.09 -16.57
N PHE A 26 -21.71 5.82 -15.38
CA PHE A 26 -22.55 4.64 -15.09
C PHE A 26 -21.84 3.32 -15.46
N GLU A 27 -20.53 3.25 -15.23
CA GLU A 27 -19.66 2.13 -15.59
C GLU A 27 -19.16 1.40 -14.34
N HIS A 28 -18.98 0.08 -14.44
CA HIS A 28 -18.35 -0.71 -13.38
C HIS A 28 -16.82 -0.66 -13.52
N ASN A 29 -16.09 -0.56 -12.41
CA ASN A 29 -14.63 -0.47 -12.38
C ASN A 29 -13.94 -1.79 -11.97
N GLY A 30 -14.64 -2.92 -12.09
CA GLY A 30 -14.04 -4.24 -11.92
C GLY A 30 -13.47 -4.57 -10.54
N GLY A 31 -13.68 -3.74 -9.51
CA GLY A 31 -13.13 -3.88 -8.17
C GLY A 31 -11.96 -2.95 -7.81
N TRP A 32 -11.46 -2.12 -8.75
CA TRP A 32 -10.32 -1.21 -8.53
C TRP A 32 -10.56 -0.17 -7.43
N ILE A 33 -11.80 0.30 -7.28
CA ILE A 33 -12.17 1.21 -6.19
C ILE A 33 -11.95 0.54 -4.82
N LYS A 34 -12.21 -0.76 -4.73
CA LYS A 34 -12.03 -1.51 -3.49
C LYS A 34 -10.54 -1.77 -3.24
N ALA A 35 -9.79 -2.21 -4.25
CA ALA A 35 -8.35 -2.44 -4.14
C ALA A 35 -7.61 -1.19 -3.63
N LEU A 36 -7.84 -0.01 -4.24
CA LEU A 36 -7.19 1.24 -3.82
C LEU A 36 -7.64 1.72 -2.43
N LEU A 37 -8.86 1.37 -2.00
CA LEU A 37 -9.29 1.63 -0.62
C LEU A 37 -8.56 0.72 0.37
N GLU A 38 -8.39 -0.55 0.01
CA GLU A 38 -7.69 -1.53 0.85
C GLU A 38 -6.21 -1.21 0.97
N GLU A 39 -5.55 -0.78 -0.10
CA GLU A 39 -4.18 -0.24 -0.08
C GLU A 39 -4.08 0.93 0.92
N ALA A 40 -4.91 1.97 0.76
CA ALA A 40 -4.90 3.11 1.69
C ALA A 40 -5.20 2.73 3.15
N GLU A 41 -6.09 1.75 3.37
CA GLU A 41 -6.38 1.25 4.70
C GLU A 41 -5.21 0.43 5.28
N ASN A 42 -4.50 -0.32 4.43
CA ASN A 42 -3.31 -1.08 4.80
C ASN A 42 -2.20 -0.15 5.29
N GLU A 43 -1.90 0.91 4.54
CA GLU A 43 -0.97 1.97 4.93
C GLU A 43 -1.37 2.67 6.23
N ARG A 44 -2.67 2.95 6.39
CA ARG A 44 -3.20 3.50 7.64
C ARG A 44 -2.98 2.55 8.82
N MET A 45 -3.04 1.24 8.59
CA MET A 45 -2.79 0.22 9.61
C MET A 45 -1.30 0.06 9.92
N HIS A 46 -0.39 0.31 8.98
CA HIS A 46 1.04 0.48 9.26
C HIS A 46 1.24 1.59 10.30
N LEU A 47 0.70 2.78 10.01
CA LEU A 47 0.77 3.93 10.92
C LEU A 47 0.22 3.62 12.32
N MET A 48 -0.99 3.09 12.40
CA MET A 48 -1.64 2.83 13.68
C MET A 48 -0.90 1.77 14.50
N THR A 49 -0.29 0.78 13.84
CA THR A 49 0.54 -0.23 14.50
C THR A 49 1.81 0.39 15.08
N PHE A 50 2.54 1.19 14.32
CA PHE A 50 3.75 1.83 14.81
C PHE A 50 3.47 2.89 15.89
N MET A 51 2.28 3.50 15.88
CA MET A 51 1.85 4.41 16.95
C MET A 51 1.65 3.72 18.32
N GLU A 52 1.46 2.40 18.36
CA GLU A 52 1.42 1.65 19.62
C GLU A 52 2.82 1.41 20.20
N VAL A 53 3.86 1.51 19.36
CA VAL A 53 5.26 1.38 19.75
C VAL A 53 5.88 2.74 20.04
N ALA A 54 5.55 3.77 19.26
CA ALA A 54 6.10 5.12 19.38
C ALA A 54 5.01 6.20 19.29
N LYS A 55 4.90 7.07 20.31
CA LYS A 55 3.91 8.15 20.32
C LYS A 55 4.51 9.42 19.70
N PRO A 56 3.80 10.08 18.76
CA PRO A 56 4.32 11.27 18.10
C PRO A 56 4.25 12.51 19.00
N LEU A 57 5.24 13.37 18.87
CA LEU A 57 5.31 14.68 19.53
C LEU A 57 4.41 15.69 18.81
N TRP A 58 4.05 16.79 19.50
CA TRP A 58 3.11 17.78 18.95
C TRP A 58 3.61 18.42 17.64
N TYR A 59 4.92 18.63 17.49
CA TYR A 59 5.49 19.21 16.28
C TYR A 59 5.53 18.21 15.12
N GLU A 60 5.67 16.91 15.39
CA GLU A 60 5.55 15.86 14.37
C GLU A 60 4.12 15.79 13.84
N ARG A 61 3.11 15.97 14.71
CA ARG A 61 1.71 16.07 14.30
C ARG A 61 1.46 17.31 13.42
N ALA A 62 2.02 18.46 13.79
CA ALA A 62 1.93 19.67 12.97
C ALA A 62 2.62 19.50 11.59
N LEU A 63 3.75 18.80 11.57
CA LEU A 63 4.45 18.44 10.33
C LEU A 63 3.60 17.53 9.45
N VAL A 64 2.97 16.49 10.01
CA VAL A 64 2.06 15.59 9.28
C VAL A 64 0.90 16.35 8.66
N ILE A 65 0.24 17.26 9.40
CA ILE A 65 -0.86 18.08 8.86
C ILE A 65 -0.37 18.91 7.67
N THR A 66 0.81 19.52 7.79
CA THR A 66 1.38 20.37 6.73
C THR A 66 1.75 19.54 5.50
N LEU A 67 2.44 18.41 5.69
CA LEU A 67 2.85 17.52 4.60
C LEU A 67 1.63 16.92 3.90
N GLN A 68 0.64 16.42 4.63
CA GLN A 68 -0.61 15.91 4.03
C GLN A 68 -1.34 17.00 3.25
N GLY A 69 -1.43 18.21 3.79
CA GLY A 69 -2.06 19.34 3.09
C GLY A 69 -1.39 19.66 1.75
N ILE A 70 -0.07 19.65 1.70
CA ILE A 70 0.68 19.90 0.45
C ILE A 70 0.59 18.70 -0.49
N PHE A 71 0.94 17.52 0.01
CA PHE A 71 1.06 16.30 -0.79
C PHE A 71 -0.29 15.87 -1.38
N PHE A 72 -1.38 15.90 -0.61
CA PHE A 72 -2.71 15.57 -1.12
C PHE A 72 -3.10 16.43 -2.32
N ASN A 73 -2.88 17.75 -2.24
CA ASN A 73 -3.27 18.66 -3.31
C ASN A 73 -2.37 18.50 -4.55
N ALA A 74 -1.06 18.34 -4.35
CA ALA A 74 -0.13 18.09 -5.45
C ALA A 74 -0.47 16.77 -6.16
N TYR A 75 -0.54 15.68 -5.41
CA TYR A 75 -0.85 14.34 -5.92
C TYR A 75 -2.22 14.30 -6.62
N PHE A 76 -3.23 14.97 -6.07
CA PHE A 76 -4.54 15.08 -6.72
C PHE A 76 -4.49 15.76 -8.09
N LEU A 77 -3.77 16.87 -8.21
CA LEU A 77 -3.64 17.60 -9.48
C LEU A 77 -2.81 16.81 -10.50
N GLU A 78 -1.75 16.15 -10.05
CA GLU A 78 -0.89 15.33 -10.92
C GLU A 78 -1.62 14.06 -11.38
N TYR A 79 -2.41 13.41 -10.52
CA TYR A 79 -3.25 12.27 -10.89
C TYR A 79 -4.30 12.65 -11.95
N LEU A 80 -4.90 13.83 -11.84
CA LEU A 80 -5.80 14.34 -12.89
C LEU A 80 -5.09 14.55 -14.23
N ALA A 81 -3.80 14.93 -14.20
CA ALA A 81 -3.00 15.13 -15.40
C ALA A 81 -2.50 13.80 -16.01
N SER A 82 -2.06 12.86 -15.17
CA SER A 82 -1.42 11.61 -15.62
C SER A 82 -1.50 10.50 -14.56
N PRO A 83 -2.59 9.71 -14.54
CA PRO A 83 -2.72 8.54 -13.64
C PRO A 83 -1.57 7.55 -13.77
N LYS A 84 -1.02 7.35 -14.98
CA LYS A 84 0.15 6.49 -15.22
C LYS A 84 1.39 6.94 -14.45
N LEU A 85 1.62 8.26 -14.40
CA LEU A 85 2.80 8.80 -13.73
C LEU A 85 2.67 8.57 -12.23
N GLU A 86 1.49 8.83 -11.69
CA GLU A 86 1.22 8.66 -10.27
C GLU A 86 1.35 7.23 -9.80
N HIS A 87 0.80 6.26 -10.54
CA HIS A 87 0.98 4.85 -10.21
C HIS A 87 2.45 4.42 -10.35
N HIS A 88 3.20 4.97 -11.31
CA HIS A 88 4.63 4.72 -11.43
C HIS A 88 5.43 5.30 -10.24
N VAL A 89 5.08 6.50 -9.80
CA VAL A 89 5.70 7.16 -8.64
C VAL A 89 5.43 6.37 -7.36
N VAL A 90 4.19 5.91 -7.14
CA VAL A 90 3.85 5.06 -5.99
C VAL A 90 4.68 3.79 -6.02
N GLY A 91 4.80 3.11 -7.17
CA GLY A 91 5.67 1.93 -7.30
C GLY A 91 7.11 2.17 -6.80
N TYR A 92 7.71 3.33 -7.09
CA TYR A 92 9.03 3.69 -6.54
C TYR A 92 9.01 4.00 -5.04
N LEU A 93 7.97 4.64 -4.53
CA LEU A 93 7.81 4.85 -3.08
C LEU A 93 7.76 3.52 -2.34
N GLU A 94 7.07 2.52 -2.90
CA GLU A 94 7.02 1.18 -2.33
C GLU A 94 8.37 0.45 -2.41
N GLU A 95 9.15 0.61 -3.48
CA GLU A 95 10.52 0.08 -3.55
C GLU A 95 11.41 0.62 -2.41
N GLU A 96 11.32 1.92 -2.15
CA GLU A 96 12.04 2.55 -1.03
C GLU A 96 11.50 2.09 0.34
N ALA A 97 10.19 1.84 0.46
CA ALA A 97 9.59 1.27 1.67
C ALA A 97 10.09 -0.16 1.93
N ILE A 98 10.12 -1.02 0.91
CA ILE A 98 10.65 -2.38 0.97
C ILE A 98 12.12 -2.38 1.41
N HIS A 99 12.92 -1.47 0.83
CA HIS A 99 14.31 -1.27 1.24
C HIS A 99 14.41 -0.89 2.73
N SER A 100 13.63 0.09 3.16
CA SER A 100 13.60 0.60 4.54
C SER A 100 13.22 -0.48 5.56
N TYR A 101 12.16 -1.26 5.28
CA TYR A 101 11.76 -2.38 6.15
C TYR A 101 12.77 -3.52 6.16
N THR A 102 13.48 -3.75 5.05
CA THR A 102 14.57 -4.72 5.00
C THR A 102 15.74 -4.29 5.90
N GLU A 103 16.11 -3.02 5.91
CA GLU A 103 17.09 -2.49 6.87
C GLU A 103 16.59 -2.55 8.30
N PHE A 104 15.30 -2.26 8.55
CA PHE A 104 14.69 -2.41 9.88
C PHE A 104 14.85 -3.84 10.41
N LEU A 105 14.53 -4.85 9.59
CA LEU A 105 14.67 -6.27 9.94
C LEU A 105 16.13 -6.63 10.27
N LYS A 106 17.10 -6.10 9.50
CA LYS A 106 18.53 -6.32 9.78
C LYS A 106 18.94 -5.76 11.13
N GLU A 107 18.41 -4.59 11.52
CA GLU A 107 18.75 -3.97 12.81
C GLU A 107 18.06 -4.68 14.00
N LEU A 108 16.86 -5.23 13.80
CA LEU A 108 16.22 -6.17 14.75
C LEU A 108 17.04 -7.46 14.92
N ASP A 109 17.47 -8.08 13.81
CA ASP A 109 18.23 -9.33 13.82
C ASP A 109 19.62 -9.17 14.47
N LYS A 110 20.21 -7.96 14.41
CA LYS A 110 21.44 -7.60 15.13
C LYS A 110 21.22 -7.27 16.61
N GLY A 111 19.97 -7.22 17.08
CA GLY A 111 19.61 -6.84 18.44
C GLY A 111 19.83 -5.36 18.77
N LYS A 112 19.94 -4.49 17.76
CA LYS A 112 20.06 -3.04 17.97
C LYS A 112 18.72 -2.38 18.24
N ILE A 113 17.65 -2.97 17.72
CA ILE A 113 16.26 -2.64 18.03
C ILE A 113 15.70 -3.79 18.87
N GLU A 114 15.04 -3.48 19.98
CA GLU A 114 14.42 -4.48 20.83
C GLU A 114 13.23 -5.13 20.11
N ASN A 115 13.23 -6.48 20.02
CA ASN A 115 12.14 -7.22 19.42
C ASN A 115 11.00 -7.46 20.42
N VAL A 116 10.19 -6.43 20.65
CA VAL A 116 9.05 -6.47 21.59
C VAL A 116 7.89 -7.33 21.06
N PRO A 117 6.94 -7.75 21.91
CA PRO A 117 5.70 -8.40 21.47
C PRO A 117 4.92 -7.53 20.45
N ALA A 118 4.27 -8.18 19.48
CA ALA A 118 3.47 -7.49 18.48
C ALA A 118 2.28 -6.74 19.13
N PRO A 119 1.99 -5.49 18.71
CA PRO A 119 0.79 -4.78 19.16
C PRO A 119 -0.50 -5.56 18.85
N ALA A 120 -1.48 -5.53 19.76
CA ALA A 120 -2.74 -6.25 19.58
C ALA A 120 -3.47 -5.88 18.28
N ILE A 121 -3.42 -4.59 17.89
CA ILE A 121 -3.98 -4.10 16.63
C ILE A 121 -3.37 -4.81 15.40
N ALA A 122 -2.07 -5.13 15.45
CA ALA A 122 -1.37 -5.82 14.38
C ALA A 122 -1.76 -7.30 14.35
N ILE A 123 -1.83 -7.94 15.51
CA ILE A 123 -2.29 -9.33 15.64
C ILE A 123 -3.69 -9.48 15.06
N ASP A 124 -4.60 -8.58 15.42
CA ASP A 124 -5.99 -8.63 14.95
C ASP A 124 -6.13 -8.35 13.45
N TYR A 125 -5.39 -7.37 12.93
CA TYR A 125 -5.48 -6.98 11.53
C TYR A 125 -4.83 -7.99 10.60
N TRP A 126 -3.55 -8.34 10.84
CA TRP A 126 -2.82 -9.33 10.02
C TRP A 126 -3.08 -10.79 10.43
N ARG A 127 -3.94 -11.02 11.42
CA ARG A 127 -4.29 -12.37 11.93
C ARG A 127 -3.04 -13.17 12.33
N LEU A 128 -2.10 -12.49 12.99
CA LEU A 128 -0.86 -13.08 13.47
C LEU A 128 -1.11 -14.02 14.65
N SER A 129 -0.09 -14.80 15.01
CA SER A 129 -0.14 -15.59 16.24
C SER A 129 -0.09 -14.68 17.47
N ALA A 130 -0.68 -15.12 18.59
CA ALA A 130 -0.71 -14.32 19.81
C ALA A 130 0.68 -14.10 20.44
N ASP A 131 1.66 -14.94 20.09
CA ASP A 131 3.07 -14.85 20.49
C ASP A 131 3.96 -14.16 19.45
N SER A 132 3.37 -13.57 18.40
CA SER A 132 4.13 -12.84 17.38
C SER A 132 4.85 -11.62 17.96
N THR A 133 5.96 -11.27 17.31
CA THR A 133 6.88 -10.20 17.71
C THR A 133 6.85 -9.03 16.74
N LEU A 134 7.49 -7.91 17.11
CA LEU A 134 7.67 -6.76 16.23
C LEU A 134 8.32 -7.14 14.90
N ARG A 135 9.26 -8.09 14.92
CA ARG A 135 9.88 -8.65 13.70
C ARG A 135 8.84 -9.28 12.77
N ASP A 136 7.90 -10.05 13.30
CA ASP A 136 6.85 -10.70 12.48
C ASP A 136 5.90 -9.67 11.87
N VAL A 137 5.60 -8.60 12.61
CA VAL A 137 4.85 -7.45 12.10
C VAL A 137 5.59 -6.79 10.94
N VAL A 138 6.88 -6.47 11.10
CA VAL A 138 7.67 -5.82 10.04
C VAL A 138 7.78 -6.71 8.79
N MET A 139 7.85 -8.03 8.96
CA MET A 139 7.84 -8.98 7.85
C MET A 139 6.53 -8.91 7.03
N VAL A 140 5.37 -8.89 7.69
CA VAL A 140 4.07 -8.82 6.98
C VAL A 140 3.78 -7.44 6.39
N VAL A 141 4.27 -6.38 7.03
CA VAL A 141 4.22 -5.01 6.48
C VAL A 141 5.04 -4.92 5.20
N ARG A 142 6.30 -5.39 5.22
CA ARG A 142 7.16 -5.39 4.01
C ARG A 142 6.52 -6.19 2.85
N ALA A 143 5.91 -7.33 3.15
CA ALA A 143 5.21 -8.11 2.14
C ALA A 143 3.97 -7.38 1.57
N GLY A 144 3.33 -6.52 2.37
CA GLY A 144 2.31 -5.58 1.91
C GLY A 144 2.87 -4.58 0.89
N GLU A 145 4.03 -3.98 1.18
CA GLU A 145 4.66 -3.01 0.27
C GLU A 145 5.11 -3.66 -1.04
N GLU A 146 5.62 -4.89 -0.99
CA GLU A 146 5.93 -5.68 -2.19
C GLU A 146 4.68 -5.85 -3.06
N HIS A 147 3.52 -6.11 -2.44
CA HIS A 147 2.26 -6.18 -3.17
C HIS A 147 1.83 -4.82 -3.72
N HIS A 148 1.86 -3.75 -2.92
CA HIS A 148 1.50 -2.41 -3.36
C HIS A 148 2.37 -1.96 -4.54
N ARG A 149 3.67 -2.25 -4.53
CA ARG A 149 4.60 -2.00 -5.64
C ARG A 149 4.09 -2.67 -6.92
N ASP A 150 3.88 -3.97 -6.87
CA ASP A 150 3.51 -4.77 -8.05
C ASP A 150 2.15 -4.33 -8.59
N VAL A 151 1.20 -4.00 -7.70
CA VAL A 151 -0.11 -3.48 -8.08
C VAL A 151 0.03 -2.14 -8.81
N ASN A 152 0.78 -1.20 -8.24
CA ASN A 152 0.93 0.13 -8.82
C ASN A 152 1.73 0.12 -10.13
N GLN A 153 2.77 -0.71 -10.24
CA GLN A 153 3.51 -0.91 -11.49
C GLN A 153 2.60 -1.46 -12.60
N PHE A 154 1.78 -2.47 -12.29
CA PHE A 154 0.82 -3.00 -13.26
C PHE A 154 -0.23 -1.98 -13.71
N VAL A 155 -0.78 -1.19 -12.78
CA VAL A 155 -1.74 -0.14 -13.13
C VAL A 155 -1.09 0.93 -14.01
N SER A 156 0.16 1.29 -13.71
CA SER A 156 0.96 2.18 -14.55
C SER A 156 1.07 1.63 -15.98
N ASP A 157 1.44 0.36 -16.13
CA ASP A 157 1.61 -0.29 -17.43
C ASP A 157 0.32 -0.33 -18.25
N ILE A 158 -0.82 -0.68 -17.63
CA ILE A 158 -2.15 -0.61 -18.28
C ILE A 158 -2.39 0.78 -18.87
N HIS A 159 -2.12 1.83 -18.08
CA HIS A 159 -2.33 3.20 -18.53
C HIS A 159 -1.30 3.62 -19.59
N PHE A 160 -0.06 3.15 -19.53
CA PHE A 160 0.96 3.41 -20.56
C PHE A 160 0.55 2.84 -21.91
N GLN A 161 -0.08 1.67 -21.92
CA GLN A 161 -0.59 1.02 -23.12
C GLN A 161 -1.92 1.60 -23.63
N GLY A 162 -2.49 2.59 -22.92
CA GLY A 162 -3.73 3.26 -23.31
C GLY A 162 -5.00 2.49 -22.93
N HIS A 163 -4.89 1.47 -22.09
CA HIS A 163 -6.02 0.69 -21.61
C HIS A 163 -6.66 1.34 -20.37
N GLU A 164 -7.92 0.96 -20.11
CA GLU A 164 -8.65 1.37 -18.90
C GLU A 164 -8.72 0.21 -17.90
N LEU A 165 -8.70 0.56 -16.62
CA LEU A 165 -8.93 -0.36 -15.51
C LEU A 165 -10.37 -0.89 -15.51
N ARG A 166 -10.58 -2.08 -16.07
CA ARG A 166 -11.93 -2.67 -16.24
C ARG A 166 -12.21 -3.89 -15.36
N VAL A 167 -11.17 -4.62 -14.96
CA VAL A 167 -11.26 -5.82 -14.12
C VAL A 167 -10.11 -5.79 -13.10
N THR A 168 -10.40 -6.10 -11.83
CA THR A 168 -9.41 -6.50 -10.82
C THR A 168 -9.55 -7.97 -10.53
N TRP A 169 -8.45 -8.60 -10.14
CA TRP A 169 -8.45 -9.96 -9.66
C TRP A 169 -8.81 -10.02 -8.18
N SER A 170 -9.50 -11.07 -7.75
CA SER A 170 -9.83 -11.27 -6.33
C SER A 170 -8.60 -11.33 -5.43
N SER A 171 -7.46 -11.79 -5.95
CA SER A 171 -6.16 -11.82 -5.25
C SER A 171 -5.60 -10.43 -4.97
N TRP A 172 -6.00 -9.40 -5.73
CA TRP A 172 -5.60 -8.00 -5.57
C TRP A 172 -6.58 -7.22 -4.68
N VAL A 173 -7.72 -7.84 -4.37
CA VAL A 173 -8.86 -7.29 -3.61
C VAL A 173 -9.02 -8.02 -2.26
N SER A 174 -8.02 -8.83 -1.88
CA SER A 174 -8.03 -9.62 -0.64
C SER A 174 -6.62 -9.70 -0.06
N LEU A 175 -6.19 -8.58 0.52
CA LEU A 175 -5.00 -8.47 1.37
C LEU A 175 -5.21 -9.09 2.76
N SER A 176 -5.61 -10.37 2.82
CA SER A 176 -5.46 -11.11 4.07
C SER A 176 -4.05 -11.70 4.12
N SER A 177 -3.33 -11.49 5.21
CA SER A 177 -1.89 -11.76 5.35
C SER A 177 -1.53 -13.24 5.19
N LYS A 178 -2.51 -14.14 5.38
CA LYS A 178 -2.38 -15.57 5.04
C LYS A 178 -2.22 -15.82 3.53
N PHE A 179 -2.84 -14.99 2.68
CA PHE A 179 -2.78 -15.17 1.23
C PHE A 179 -1.38 -14.85 0.68
N LEU A 180 -0.78 -13.73 1.11
CA LEU A 180 0.56 -13.31 0.69
C LEU A 180 1.67 -14.27 1.17
N LEU A 181 1.52 -14.87 2.36
CA LEU A 181 2.48 -15.86 2.88
C LEU A 181 2.37 -17.23 2.21
N LEU A 182 1.24 -17.55 1.56
CA LEU A 182 0.96 -18.87 0.97
C LEU A 182 1.12 -18.90 -0.56
N HIS A 183 1.16 -17.75 -1.23
CA HIS A 183 1.24 -17.66 -2.69
C HIS A 183 2.22 -16.57 -3.13
N PRO A 184 3.50 -16.91 -3.38
CA PRO A 184 4.42 -16.01 -4.08
C PRO A 184 3.91 -15.81 -5.53
N ASN A 185 4.08 -14.59 -6.06
CA ASN A 185 3.48 -14.11 -7.31
C ASN A 185 3.52 -15.11 -8.50
N PRO A 186 2.48 -15.12 -9.35
CA PRO A 186 2.51 -15.83 -10.63
C PRO A 186 3.57 -15.22 -11.57
N SER A 187 4.08 -16.04 -12.48
CA SER A 187 5.17 -15.64 -13.38
C SER A 187 4.71 -14.69 -14.50
N GLU A 188 5.61 -13.87 -15.05
CA GLU A 188 5.37 -12.98 -16.21
C GLU A 188 4.74 -13.71 -17.42
N ALA A 189 4.95 -15.02 -17.56
CA ALA A 189 4.37 -15.80 -18.65
C ALA A 189 2.88 -16.12 -18.45
N GLU A 190 2.42 -16.28 -17.20
CA GLU A 190 1.00 -16.46 -16.87
C GLU A 190 0.23 -15.15 -16.95
N ALA A 191 0.97 -14.03 -16.87
CA ALA A 191 0.44 -12.70 -17.09
C ALA A 191 0.02 -12.51 -18.57
N GLU A 192 0.92 -12.71 -19.54
CA GLU A 192 0.64 -12.38 -20.95
C GLU A 192 -0.55 -13.13 -21.56
N GLU A 193 -0.78 -14.41 -21.21
CA GLU A 193 -1.89 -15.22 -21.75
C GLU A 193 -3.28 -14.79 -21.22
N TYR A 194 -3.33 -14.10 -20.08
CA TYR A 194 -4.56 -13.63 -19.44
C TYR A 194 -4.80 -12.11 -19.57
N TYR A 195 -3.76 -11.30 -19.82
CA TYR A 195 -3.85 -9.82 -19.78
C TYR A 195 -4.26 -9.13 -21.08
N PHE A 196 -4.15 -9.80 -22.24
CA PHE A 196 -4.56 -9.24 -23.53
C PHE A 196 -5.36 -10.27 -24.35
N PRO A 197 -6.71 -10.24 -24.31
CA PRO A 197 -7.50 -10.86 -25.37
C PRO A 197 -7.38 -10.09 -26.70
#